data_AF-A0A381TT81-F1
#
_entry.id   AF-A0A381TT81-F1
#
_cell.length_a   1.000
_cell.length_b   1.000
_cell.length_c   1.000
_cell.angle_alpha   90.00
_cell.angle_beta   90.00
_cell.angle_gamma   90.00
#
_symmetry.space_group_name_H-M   'P 1'
#
loop_
_entity.id
_entity.type
_entity.pdbx_description
1 polymer ?
#
loop_
_entity_poly.entity_id
_entity_poly.type
_entity_poly.pdbx_seq_one_letter_code
_entity_poly.pdbx_strand_id
1 'polypeptide(L)'
;MRFFFGTDHLDVRNWVADYGGMGELKQFLDGMFDHKLLVAEDEPEMDLYKQLEEAGIAKLTVLPKLGCEGLSSMLYKYMNGVFIPDMWGPGEAERLWCYRVEVRETQSNMAWREGHREWGEDLFDVDG
;
A
#
# COMPACT_ATOMS: atom_id res chain seq x y z
N MET A 1 -4.74 8.25 1.51
CA MET A 1 -3.69 7.48 2.18
C MET A 1 -2.47 8.37 2.34
N ARG A 2 -1.64 8.17 3.36
CA ARG A 2 -0.39 8.94 3.58
C ARG A 2 0.76 7.98 3.82
N PHE A 3 1.90 8.28 3.21
CA PHE A 3 3.13 7.50 3.31
C PHE A 3 4.20 8.37 3.93
N PHE A 4 4.90 7.83 4.91
CA PHE A 4 5.95 8.52 5.64
C PHE A 4 7.27 7.81 5.38
N PHE A 5 8.26 8.56 4.91
CA PHE A 5 9.56 8.03 4.52
C PHE A 5 10.66 8.59 5.42
N GLY A 6 11.62 7.74 5.76
CA GLY A 6 12.77 8.07 6.61
C GLY A 6 14.04 7.45 6.05
N THR A 7 15.17 8.08 6.36
CA THR A 7 16.52 7.65 5.96
C THR A 7 17.53 8.21 6.97
N ASP A 8 18.66 7.52 7.15
CA ASP A 8 19.81 8.03 7.90
C ASP A 8 20.67 8.99 7.05
N HIS A 9 20.55 8.90 5.72
CA HIS A 9 21.37 9.65 4.77
C HIS A 9 20.53 10.20 3.61
N LEU A 10 20.76 11.47 3.28
CA LEU A 10 20.18 12.09 2.10
C LEU A 10 20.88 11.59 0.82
N ASP A 11 20.16 11.61 -0.30
CA ASP A 11 20.77 11.31 -1.61
C ASP A 11 21.71 12.44 -2.08
N VAL A 12 22.27 12.29 -3.29
CA VAL A 12 23.13 13.28 -3.93
C VAL A 12 22.44 14.62 -4.23
N ARG A 13 21.10 14.67 -4.17
CA ARG A 13 20.27 15.86 -4.33
C ARG A 13 19.79 16.45 -3.00
N ASN A 14 20.26 15.91 -1.88
CA ASN A 14 19.86 16.23 -0.51
C ASN A 14 18.38 15.88 -0.20
N TRP A 15 17.86 14.79 -0.76
CA TRP A 15 16.49 14.32 -0.55
C TRP A 15 16.39 13.07 0.32
N VAL A 16 15.28 12.99 1.06
CA VAL A 16 14.87 11.74 1.72
C VAL A 16 14.33 10.78 0.66
N ALA A 17 13.29 11.20 -0.07
CA ALA A 17 12.67 10.45 -1.16
C ALA A 17 12.44 11.37 -2.37
N ASP A 18 12.52 10.82 -3.59
CA ASP A 18 12.16 11.54 -4.81
C ASP A 18 10.63 11.53 -5.00
N TYR A 19 9.96 12.58 -4.52
CA TYR A 19 8.51 12.73 -4.70
C TYR A 19 8.10 12.96 -6.16
N GLY A 20 9.03 13.30 -7.06
CA GLY A 20 8.77 13.37 -8.49
C GLY A 20 8.47 11.99 -9.09
N GLY A 21 9.06 10.93 -8.52
CA GLY A 21 8.85 9.52 -8.88
C GLY A 21 7.62 8.86 -8.23
N MET A 22 6.62 9.65 -7.83
CA MET A 22 5.39 9.15 -7.19
C MET A 22 4.26 8.84 -8.18
N GLY A 23 4.48 9.06 -9.47
CA GLY A 23 3.47 8.83 -10.51
C GLY A 23 3.01 7.37 -10.54
N GLU A 24 3.95 6.44 -10.39
CA GLU A 24 3.72 5.00 -10.41
C GLU A 24 2.99 4.53 -9.16
N LEU A 25 3.33 5.07 -7.97
CA LEU A 25 2.56 4.80 -6.76
C LEU A 25 1.12 5.29 -6.91
N LYS A 26 0.95 6.51 -7.45
CA LYS A 26 -0.39 7.05 -7.69
C LYS A 26 -1.19 6.16 -8.63
N GLN A 27 -0.61 5.72 -9.73
CA GLN A 27 -1.28 4.84 -10.70
C GLN A 27 -1.67 3.49 -10.08
N PHE A 28 -0.79 2.91 -9.27
CA PHE A 28 -1.09 1.69 -8.50
C PHE A 28 -2.30 1.91 -7.58
N LEU A 29 -2.29 2.98 -6.79
CA LEU A 29 -3.39 3.30 -5.86
C LEU A 29 -4.71 3.59 -6.61
N ASP A 30 -4.66 4.34 -7.71
CA ASP A 30 -5.84 4.59 -8.53
C ASP A 30 -6.41 3.28 -9.10
N GLY A 31 -5.54 2.39 -9.61
CA GLY A 31 -5.95 1.11 -10.18
C GLY A 31 -6.57 0.15 -9.16
N MET A 32 -6.14 0.22 -7.90
CA MET A 32 -6.62 -0.63 -6.81
C MET A 32 -7.86 -0.06 -6.10
N PHE A 33 -7.95 1.26 -5.94
CA PHE A 33 -8.94 1.85 -5.02
C PHE A 33 -9.89 2.85 -5.70
N ASP A 34 -9.46 3.56 -6.74
CA ASP A 34 -10.30 4.59 -7.34
C ASP A 34 -11.41 3.98 -8.20
N HIS A 35 -12.67 4.34 -7.91
CA HIS A 35 -13.86 3.77 -8.56
C HIS A 35 -13.88 2.23 -8.55
N LYS A 36 -13.33 1.60 -7.50
CA LYS A 36 -13.35 0.16 -7.27
C LYS A 36 -14.27 -0.22 -6.12
N LEU A 37 -14.85 -1.41 -6.21
CA LEU A 37 -15.55 -2.06 -5.11
C LEU A 37 -14.57 -3.02 -4.43
N LEU A 38 -14.19 -2.70 -3.20
CA LEU A 38 -13.32 -3.57 -2.40
C LEU A 38 -14.14 -4.71 -1.81
N VAL A 39 -13.66 -5.94 -1.97
CA VAL A 39 -14.34 -7.16 -1.50
C VAL A 39 -13.31 -8.00 -0.77
N ALA A 40 -13.67 -8.55 0.40
CA ALA A 40 -12.77 -9.45 1.11
C ALA A 40 -12.73 -10.82 0.41
N GLU A 41 -11.58 -11.49 0.43
CA GLU A 41 -11.41 -12.82 -0.18
C GLU A 41 -12.35 -13.88 0.41
N ASP A 42 -12.70 -13.74 1.68
CA ASP A 42 -13.56 -14.65 2.42
C ASP A 42 -15.06 -14.33 2.33
N GLU A 43 -15.46 -13.38 1.47
CA GLU A 43 -16.88 -13.02 1.32
C GLU A 43 -17.72 -14.22 0.83
N PRO A 44 -18.78 -14.62 1.57
CA PRO A 44 -19.54 -15.82 1.26
C PRO A 44 -20.33 -15.70 -0.05
N GLU A 45 -20.64 -14.48 -0.48
CA GLU A 45 -21.39 -14.18 -1.71
C GLU A 45 -20.48 -13.71 -2.86
N MET A 46 -19.20 -14.10 -2.88
CA MET A 46 -18.23 -13.68 -3.91
C MET A 46 -18.75 -13.82 -5.36
N ASP A 47 -19.53 -14.86 -5.65
CA ASP A 47 -20.09 -15.06 -6.99
C ASP A 47 -21.07 -13.96 -7.41
N LEU A 48 -21.81 -13.36 -6.46
CA LEU A 48 -22.67 -12.21 -6.74
C LEU A 48 -21.84 -10.98 -7.12
N TYR A 49 -20.75 -10.72 -6.40
CA TYR A 49 -19.85 -9.62 -6.72
C TYR A 49 -19.24 -9.79 -8.11
N LYS A 50 -18.80 -11.00 -8.47
CA LYS A 50 -18.29 -11.30 -9.82
C LYS A 50 -19.33 -11.03 -10.90
N GLN A 51 -20.61 -11.36 -10.66
CA GLN A 51 -21.69 -11.02 -11.60
C GLN A 51 -21.85 -9.51 -11.79
N LEU A 52 -21.66 -8.69 -10.74
CA LEU A 52 -21.66 -7.23 -10.87
C LEU A 52 -20.52 -6.73 -11.75
N GLU A 53 -19.36 -7.39 -11.69
CA GLU A 53 -18.21 -7.06 -12.54
C GLU A 53 -18.41 -7.46 -13.99
N GLU A 54 -18.91 -8.68 -14.23
CA GLU A 54 -19.26 -9.18 -15.56
C GLU A 54 -20.32 -8.31 -16.25
N ALA A 55 -21.29 -7.81 -15.46
CA ALA A 55 -22.31 -6.87 -15.93
C ALA A 55 -21.77 -5.44 -16.15
N GLY A 56 -20.51 -5.16 -15.80
CA GLY A 56 -19.89 -3.84 -15.93
C GLY A 56 -20.41 -2.80 -14.93
N ILE A 57 -21.06 -3.23 -13.84
CA ILE A 57 -21.65 -2.35 -12.83
C ILE A 57 -20.59 -1.87 -11.84
N ALA A 58 -19.66 -2.76 -11.47
CA ALA A 58 -18.55 -2.46 -10.58
C ALA A 58 -17.25 -3.03 -11.14
N LYS A 59 -16.10 -2.46 -10.73
CA LYS A 59 -14.80 -3.09 -10.92
C LYS A 59 -14.33 -3.57 -9.56
N LEU A 60 -14.05 -4.85 -9.41
CA LEU A 60 -13.70 -5.40 -8.12
C LEU A 60 -12.22 -5.19 -7.82
N THR A 61 -11.90 -5.13 -6.55
CA THR A 61 -10.55 -5.35 -6.05
C THR A 61 -10.69 -6.22 -4.82
N VAL A 62 -10.30 -7.48 -5.00
CA VAL A 62 -10.42 -8.51 -3.96
C VAL A 62 -9.15 -8.50 -3.13
N LEU A 63 -9.30 -8.44 -1.81
CA LEU A 63 -8.19 -8.31 -0.87
C LEU A 63 -8.33 -9.32 0.29
N PRO A 64 -7.24 -9.87 0.85
CA PRO A 64 -7.31 -10.83 1.95
C PRO A 64 -8.05 -10.32 3.18
N LYS A 65 -7.88 -9.02 3.50
CA LYS A 65 -8.54 -8.34 4.62
C LYS A 65 -8.91 -6.91 4.22
N LEU A 66 -10.06 -6.46 4.71
CA LEU A 66 -10.54 -5.07 4.55
C LEU A 66 -10.42 -4.29 5.86
N GLY A 67 -10.60 -2.98 5.77
CA GLY A 67 -10.47 -2.03 6.89
C GLY A 67 -9.21 -1.17 6.81
N CYS A 68 -9.17 -0.10 7.60
CA CYS A 68 -8.04 0.83 7.56
C CYS A 68 -6.73 0.15 8.02
N GLU A 69 -6.83 -0.73 9.01
CA GLU A 69 -5.71 -1.48 9.58
C GLU A 69 -5.08 -2.39 8.52
N GLY A 70 -5.87 -3.27 7.90
CA GLY A 70 -5.41 -4.20 6.89
C GLY A 70 -4.83 -3.50 5.65
N LEU A 71 -5.51 -2.46 5.18
CA LEU A 71 -5.02 -1.65 4.05
C LEU A 71 -3.70 -0.94 4.40
N SER A 72 -3.57 -0.39 5.61
CA SER A 72 -2.34 0.28 6.02
C SER A 72 -1.16 -0.69 6.10
N SER A 73 -1.39 -1.92 6.56
CA SER A 73 -0.37 -2.95 6.65
C SER A 73 0.04 -3.48 5.27
N MET A 74 -0.93 -3.79 4.41
CA MET A 74 -0.67 -4.21 3.03
C MET A 74 0.15 -3.17 2.27
N LEU A 75 -0.23 -1.88 2.36
CA LEU A 75 0.47 -0.80 1.69
C LEU A 75 1.87 -0.58 2.27
N TYR A 76 2.04 -0.70 3.59
CA TYR A 76 3.36 -0.65 4.22
C TYR A 76 4.30 -1.74 3.69
N LYS A 77 3.80 -2.98 3.63
CA LYS A 77 4.52 -4.14 3.10
C LYS A 77 4.84 -3.98 1.61
N TYR A 78 3.86 -3.58 0.80
CA TYR A 78 4.06 -3.27 -0.61
C TYR A 78 5.13 -2.21 -0.84
N MET A 79 5.10 -1.12 -0.07
CA MET A 79 6.07 -0.04 -0.23
C MET A 79 7.50 -0.49 0.01
N ASN A 80 7.74 -1.20 1.11
CA ASN A 80 9.10 -1.59 1.51
C ASN A 80 9.59 -2.86 0.80
N GLY A 81 8.69 -3.79 0.48
CA GLY A 81 9.03 -5.07 -0.14
C GLY A 81 9.05 -5.05 -1.66
N VAL A 82 8.29 -4.14 -2.29
CA VAL A 82 8.11 -4.12 -3.75
C VAL A 82 8.40 -2.74 -4.34
N PHE A 83 7.65 -1.70 -3.95
CA PHE A 83 7.71 -0.42 -4.64
C PHE A 83 9.10 0.25 -4.56
N ILE A 84 9.67 0.40 -3.36
CA ILE A 84 10.98 1.04 -3.20
C ILE A 84 12.07 0.21 -3.92
N PRO A 85 12.21 -1.11 -3.70
CA PRO A 85 13.20 -1.92 -4.41
C PRO A 85 13.06 -1.92 -5.93
N ASP A 86 11.83 -2.06 -6.44
CA ASP A 86 11.61 -2.31 -7.87
C ASP A 86 11.51 -1.01 -8.68
N MET A 87 10.88 0.02 -8.13
CA MET A 87 10.62 1.28 -8.85
C MET A 87 11.72 2.31 -8.64
N TRP A 88 12.31 2.36 -7.44
CA TRP A 88 13.37 3.31 -7.10
C TRP A 88 14.75 2.68 -7.04
N GLY A 89 14.81 1.35 -7.02
CA GLY A 89 16.04 0.57 -7.17
C GLY A 89 16.70 0.21 -5.84
N PRO A 90 17.67 -0.72 -5.89
CA PRO A 90 18.33 -1.27 -4.70
C PRO A 90 19.07 -0.21 -3.89
N GLY A 91 19.65 0.82 -4.52
CA GLY A 91 20.36 1.89 -3.79
C GLY A 91 19.42 2.75 -2.94
N GLU A 92 18.22 3.04 -3.44
CA GLU A 92 17.18 3.71 -2.65
C GLU A 92 16.67 2.76 -1.56
N ALA A 93 16.46 1.48 -1.89
CA ALA A 93 16.06 0.46 -0.94
C ALA A 93 17.11 0.14 0.14
N GLU A 94 18.36 0.62 0.04
CA GLU A 94 19.36 0.49 1.12
C GLU A 94 19.25 1.62 2.15
N ARG A 95 18.96 2.85 1.71
CA ARG A 95 18.95 4.04 2.58
C ARG A 95 17.55 4.45 3.04
N LEU A 96 16.55 4.27 2.19
CA LEU A 96 15.20 4.78 2.38
C LEU A 96 14.27 3.71 2.94
N TRP A 97 13.35 4.12 3.80
CA TRP A 97 12.33 3.24 4.35
C TRP A 97 10.99 3.97 4.48
N CYS A 98 9.90 3.33 4.07
CA CYS A 98 8.56 3.81 4.39
C CYS A 98 8.21 3.35 5.81
N TYR A 99 8.50 4.16 6.82
CA TYR A 99 8.36 3.75 8.22
C TYR A 99 6.91 3.78 8.71
N ARG A 100 6.01 4.47 8.03
CA ARG A 100 4.59 4.50 8.39
C ARG A 100 3.69 4.68 7.17
N VAL A 101 2.56 3.98 7.17
CA VAL A 101 1.45 4.19 6.24
C VAL A 101 0.18 4.42 7.02
N GLU A 102 -0.54 5.49 6.68
CA GLU A 102 -1.82 5.86 7.29
C GLU A 102 -2.95 5.76 6.26
N VAL A 103 -3.99 5.01 6.62
CA VAL A 103 -5.22 4.87 5.85
C VAL A 103 -6.37 5.51 6.63
N ARG A 104 -7.22 6.22 5.90
CA ARG A 104 -8.32 7.00 6.46
C ARG A 104 -9.56 6.74 5.63
N GLU A 105 -10.57 6.18 6.27
CA GLU A 105 -11.89 5.98 5.67
C GLU A 105 -12.72 7.26 5.79
N THR A 106 -12.71 7.90 6.97
CA THR A 106 -13.45 9.16 7.22
C THR A 106 -12.62 10.17 8.00
N GLN A 107 -13.15 11.36 8.27
CA GLN A 107 -12.43 12.34 9.10
C GLN A 107 -12.16 11.84 10.53
N SER A 108 -13.02 10.98 11.07
CA SER A 108 -12.89 10.41 12.42
C SER A 108 -12.45 8.95 12.46
N ASN A 109 -12.50 8.22 11.34
CA ASN A 109 -12.03 6.84 11.24
C ASN A 109 -10.75 6.73 10.42
N MET A 110 -9.68 6.27 11.06
CA MET A 110 -8.36 6.06 10.46
C MET A 110 -7.55 5.05 11.27
N ALA A 111 -6.60 4.40 10.60
CA ALA A 111 -5.60 3.56 11.21
C ALA A 111 -4.25 3.75 10.52
N TRP A 112 -3.18 3.31 11.17
CA TRP A 112 -1.85 3.32 10.57
C TRP A 112 -1.05 2.08 10.95
N ARG A 113 -0.18 1.68 10.03
CA ARG A 113 0.91 0.73 10.26
C ARG A 113 2.20 1.50 10.39
N GLU A 114 2.97 1.21 11.43
CA GLU A 114 4.30 1.79 11.66
C GLU A 114 5.31 0.66 11.89
N GLY A 115 6.48 0.72 11.25
CA GLY A 115 7.54 -0.25 11.45
C GLY A 115 8.87 0.16 10.86
N HIS A 116 9.95 -0.44 11.36
CA HIS A 116 11.32 -0.04 11.06
C HIS A 116 12.12 -1.20 10.45
N ARG A 117 13.08 -0.86 9.57
CA ARG A 117 13.95 -1.85 8.89
C ARG A 117 14.65 -2.78 9.88
N GLU A 118 15.13 -2.24 11.01
CA GLU A 118 15.84 -2.98 12.05
C GLU A 118 15.02 -4.08 12.74
N TRP A 119 13.70 -4.07 12.57
CA TRP A 119 12.83 -5.10 13.15
C TRP A 119 12.88 -6.41 12.35
N GLY A 120 13.43 -6.41 11.12
CA GLY A 120 13.63 -7.62 10.33
C GLY A 120 12.34 -8.36 10.00
N GLU A 121 11.24 -7.63 9.84
CA GLU A 121 9.93 -8.17 9.49
C GLU A 121 9.93 -8.86 8.13
N ASP A 122 9.15 -9.94 8.01
CA ASP A 122 8.80 -10.52 6.72
C ASP A 122 7.73 -9.66 6.02
N LEU A 123 8.16 -8.91 5.02
CA LEU A 123 7.31 -8.01 4.24
C LEU A 123 6.40 -8.75 3.24
N PHE A 124 6.59 -10.06 3.05
CA PHE A 124 5.81 -10.86 2.10
C PHE A 124 4.85 -11.83 2.78
N ASP A 125 4.89 -11.92 4.11
CA ASP A 125 3.90 -12.68 4.86
C ASP A 125 2.53 -11.99 4.83
N VAL A 126 1.47 -12.78 4.84
CA VAL A 126 0.09 -12.28 4.92
C VAL A 126 -0.24 -12.13 6.41
N ASP A 127 -0.68 -10.94 6.84
CA ASP A 127 -1.04 -10.73 8.24
C ASP A 127 -2.16 -11.71 8.63
N GLY A 128 -1.83 -12.71 9.46
CA GLY A 128 -2.72 -13.79 9.93
C GLY A 128 -3.97 -13.29 10.63
#